data_AF-A0A142JIX6-F1
#
_entry.id   AF-A0A142JIX6-F1
#
_cell.length_a   1.000
_cell.length_b   1.000
_cell.length_c   1.000
_cell.angle_alpha   90.00
_cell.angle_beta   90.00
_cell.angle_gamma   90.00
#
_symmetry.space_group_name_H-M   'P 1'
#
loop_
_entity.id
_entity.type
_entity.pdbx_description
1 polymer ?
#
loop_
_entity_poly.entity_id
_entity_poly.type
_entity_poly.pdbx_seq_one_letter_code
_entity_poly.pdbx_strand_id
1 'polypeptide(L)'
;MLAGLFTAMASAHAGGTATVECSKPGDAFGPNPVPVLQVTYNTGSDASTPGLFWFGIISQDQTLGSVLTPQGWQNYTGGLYPFQARYDNGLLQRITLSIPFPDGAQTTAAFLGYSVYAGHGAYSYANRQKVADRRDSLNRVKPEMVAKGRWRPQFDTDDTYIWSLIQKDMVDNNKYGPILKIPYVDCTPPLVGGNS
;
A
#
# COMPACT_ATOMS: atom_id res chain seq x y z
N MET A 1 16.80 -2.70 -35.05
CA MET A 1 16.01 -2.75 -33.81
C MET A 1 16.94 -2.45 -32.64
N LEU A 2 16.98 -1.20 -32.16
CA LEU A 2 17.70 -0.85 -30.94
C LEU A 2 16.73 -1.05 -29.76
N ALA A 3 16.99 -2.05 -28.93
CA ALA A 3 16.34 -2.18 -27.63
C ALA A 3 16.95 -1.13 -26.68
N GLY A 4 16.21 -0.03 -26.45
CA GLY A 4 16.56 0.95 -25.44
C GLY A 4 16.24 0.42 -24.05
N LEU A 5 17.25 -0.11 -23.35
CA LEU A 5 17.19 -0.36 -21.91
C LEU A 5 17.19 1.00 -21.19
N PHE A 6 16.01 1.53 -20.89
CA PHE A 6 15.88 2.65 -19.96
C PHE A 6 16.00 2.09 -18.53
N THR A 7 17.17 2.25 -17.93
CA THR A 7 17.37 2.05 -16.49
C THR A 7 16.52 3.07 -15.72
N ALA A 8 15.42 2.59 -15.15
CA ALA A 8 14.62 3.35 -14.20
C ALA A 8 15.47 3.68 -12.95
N MET A 9 15.58 4.95 -12.60
CA MET A 9 16.24 5.37 -11.36
C MET A 9 15.38 4.96 -10.17
N ALA A 10 15.86 4.00 -9.39
CA ALA A 10 15.24 3.56 -8.15
C ALA A 10 15.47 4.60 -7.05
N SER A 11 14.41 5.26 -6.59
CA SER A 11 14.39 5.86 -5.26
C SER A 11 14.22 4.71 -4.28
N ALA A 12 15.31 4.23 -3.67
CA ALA A 12 15.26 3.05 -2.83
C ALA A 12 14.89 3.40 -1.38
N HIS A 13 13.60 3.32 -1.05
CA HIS A 13 13.24 2.94 0.31
C HIS A 13 13.65 1.48 0.52
N ALA A 14 14.46 1.20 1.55
CA ALA A 14 15.17 -0.07 1.73
C ALA A 14 14.26 -1.31 1.76
N GLY A 15 12.95 -1.11 1.97
CA GLY A 15 11.96 -2.18 1.99
C GLY A 15 11.51 -2.68 0.61
N GLY A 16 11.73 -1.98 -0.51
CA GLY A 16 11.17 -2.46 -1.79
C GLY A 16 11.73 -1.84 -3.06
N THR A 17 11.34 -2.45 -4.18
CA THR A 17 11.70 -2.06 -5.55
C THR A 17 10.45 -2.08 -6.42
N ALA A 18 10.34 -1.16 -7.37
CA ALA A 18 9.30 -1.22 -8.39
C ALA A 18 9.83 -0.86 -9.78
N THR A 19 9.19 -1.40 -10.80
CA THR A 19 9.38 -1.03 -12.21
C THR A 19 8.02 -0.79 -12.88
N VAL A 20 8.03 -0.08 -14.01
CA VAL A 20 6.85 0.10 -14.86
C VAL A 20 7.09 -0.65 -16.16
N GLU A 21 6.15 -1.52 -16.52
CA GLU A 21 6.22 -2.33 -17.74
C GLU A 21 4.91 -2.20 -18.53
N CYS A 22 5.00 -2.18 -19.86
CA CYS A 22 3.82 -2.25 -20.71
C CYS A 22 3.30 -3.69 -20.75
N SER A 23 2.08 -3.91 -20.25
CA SER A 23 1.46 -5.23 -20.20
C SER A 23 -0.05 -5.14 -20.48
N LYS A 24 -0.67 -6.29 -20.73
CA LYS A 24 -2.12 -6.44 -20.89
C LYS A 24 -2.69 -7.14 -19.66
N PRO A 25 -3.11 -6.40 -18.62
CA PRO A 25 -3.56 -6.98 -17.34
C PRO A 25 -4.96 -7.63 -17.39
N GLY A 26 -5.42 -8.06 -18.58
CA GLY A 26 -6.72 -8.69 -18.81
C GLY A 26 -7.72 -7.77 -19.54
N ASP A 27 -8.89 -8.32 -19.87
CA ASP A 27 -9.88 -7.70 -20.77
C ASP A 27 -10.52 -6.40 -20.22
N ALA A 28 -10.49 -6.22 -18.88
CA ALA A 28 -11.07 -5.05 -18.21
C ALA A 28 -10.38 -3.72 -18.56
N PHE A 29 -9.15 -3.77 -19.10
CA PHE A 29 -8.35 -2.59 -19.48
C PHE A 29 -8.29 -2.39 -21.00
N GLY A 30 -9.19 -3.05 -21.74
CA GLY A 30 -9.27 -2.98 -23.18
C GLY A 30 -8.20 -3.82 -23.91
N PRO A 31 -8.18 -3.77 -25.24
CA PRO A 31 -7.32 -4.62 -26.05
C PRO A 31 -5.84 -4.19 -26.07
N ASN A 32 -5.56 -2.97 -25.60
CA ASN A 32 -4.26 -2.33 -25.71
C ASN A 32 -3.42 -2.52 -24.45
N PRO A 33 -2.08 -2.59 -24.56
CA PRO A 33 -1.22 -2.63 -23.39
C PRO A 33 -1.26 -1.29 -22.66
N VAL A 34 -1.17 -1.36 -21.33
CA VAL A 34 -1.12 -0.23 -20.40
C VAL A 34 0.12 -0.35 -19.51
N PRO A 35 0.59 0.75 -18.90
CA PRO A 35 1.63 0.69 -17.89
C PRO A 35 1.14 -0.09 -16.66
N VAL A 36 1.94 -1.06 -16.24
CA VAL A 36 1.70 -1.90 -15.05
C VAL A 36 2.88 -1.75 -14.11
N LEU A 37 2.59 -1.48 -12.84
CA LEU A 37 3.57 -1.47 -11.76
C LEU A 37 3.89 -2.90 -11.36
N GLN A 38 5.15 -3.29 -11.51
CA GLN A 38 5.72 -4.51 -10.96
C GLN A 38 6.45 -4.15 -9.68
N VAL A 39 5.96 -4.63 -8.54
CA VAL A 39 6.44 -4.25 -7.21
C VAL A 39 6.91 -5.48 -6.48
N THR A 40 8.05 -5.37 -5.82
CA THR A 40 8.52 -6.35 -4.85
C THR A 40 8.91 -5.61 -3.57
N TYR A 41 8.35 -6.04 -2.45
CA TYR A 41 8.61 -5.46 -1.15
C TYR A 41 8.97 -6.55 -0.14
N ASN A 42 10.05 -6.35 0.62
CA ASN A 42 10.53 -7.27 1.65
C ASN A 42 10.18 -6.74 3.03
N THR A 43 9.57 -7.58 3.86
CA THR A 43 9.15 -7.23 5.24
C THR A 43 10.25 -7.47 6.28
N GLY A 44 11.40 -8.01 5.85
CA GLY A 44 12.58 -8.15 6.68
C GLY A 44 12.32 -8.98 7.94
N SER A 45 12.71 -8.44 9.09
CA SER A 45 12.54 -9.09 10.40
C SER A 45 11.08 -9.23 10.85
N ASP A 46 10.15 -8.51 10.21
CA ASP A 46 8.72 -8.56 10.55
C ASP A 46 7.96 -9.66 9.80
N ALA A 47 8.65 -10.44 8.95
CA ALA A 47 8.10 -11.62 8.33
C ALA A 47 7.47 -12.56 9.39
N SER A 48 6.34 -13.16 9.05
CA SER A 48 5.52 -14.01 9.94
C SER A 48 4.92 -13.29 11.17
N THR A 49 5.14 -11.99 11.34
CA THR A 49 4.41 -11.20 12.35
C THR A 49 3.15 -10.63 11.73
N PRO A 50 1.97 -10.75 12.36
CA PRO A 50 0.73 -10.20 11.82
C PRO A 50 0.89 -8.71 11.53
N GLY A 51 0.28 -8.20 10.46
CA GLY A 51 0.54 -6.82 10.05
C GLY A 51 -0.34 -6.34 8.91
N LEU A 52 -0.08 -5.09 8.53
CA LEU A 52 -0.72 -4.41 7.41
C LEU A 52 0.34 -4.00 6.39
N PHE A 53 -0.05 -3.98 5.12
CA PHE A 53 0.77 -3.49 4.02
C PHE A 53 0.06 -2.31 3.34
N TRP A 54 0.84 -1.29 2.99
CA TRP A 54 0.37 -0.08 2.33
C TRP A 54 1.07 0.09 0.99
N PHE A 55 0.30 0.53 0.00
CA PHE A 55 0.80 0.82 -1.32
C PHE A 55 0.06 2.02 -1.90
N GLY A 56 0.79 2.93 -2.55
CA GLY A 56 0.17 4.10 -3.15
C GLY A 56 1.08 4.83 -4.12
N ILE A 57 0.49 5.71 -4.90
CA ILE A 57 1.17 6.68 -5.75
C ILE A 57 0.91 8.06 -5.12
N ILE A 58 1.96 8.74 -4.72
CA ILE A 58 1.86 10.02 -3.99
C ILE A 58 2.62 11.09 -4.76
N SER A 59 1.98 12.25 -4.90
CA SER A 59 2.56 13.48 -5.45
C SER A 59 3.78 13.95 -4.64
N GLN A 60 4.65 14.73 -5.25
CA GLN A 60 5.87 15.21 -4.58
C GLN A 60 5.59 16.09 -3.35
N ASP A 61 4.51 16.88 -3.39
CA ASP A 61 4.05 17.72 -2.28
C ASP A 61 3.20 16.95 -1.25
N GLN A 62 2.98 15.65 -1.49
CA GLN A 62 2.20 14.74 -0.64
C GLN A 62 0.74 15.18 -0.40
N THR A 63 0.20 16.06 -1.25
CA THR A 63 -1.17 16.57 -1.12
C THR A 63 -2.18 15.72 -1.90
N LEU A 64 -1.73 15.11 -2.99
CA LEU A 64 -2.51 14.25 -3.86
C LEU A 64 -1.94 12.84 -3.88
N GLY A 65 -2.80 11.84 -3.87
CA GLY A 65 -2.36 10.48 -4.08
C GLY A 65 -3.50 9.53 -4.45
N SER A 66 -3.11 8.41 -5.03
CA SER A 66 -3.97 7.24 -5.19
C SER A 66 -3.39 6.13 -4.32
N VAL A 67 -4.16 5.66 -3.36
CA VAL A 67 -3.77 4.53 -2.49
C VAL A 67 -4.49 3.29 -2.97
N LEU A 68 -3.79 2.16 -2.95
CA LEU A 68 -4.37 0.89 -3.29
C LEU A 68 -4.98 0.27 -2.04
N THR A 69 -6.28 -0.03 -2.08
CA THR A 69 -6.99 -0.73 -1.01
C THR A 69 -7.41 -2.12 -1.48
N PRO A 70 -7.96 -2.99 -0.61
CA PRO A 70 -8.57 -4.25 -1.04
C PRO A 70 -9.69 -4.07 -2.07
N GLN A 71 -10.29 -2.88 -2.18
CA GLN A 71 -11.33 -2.57 -3.16
C GLN A 71 -10.79 -1.97 -4.46
N GLY A 72 -9.47 -1.76 -4.58
CA GLY A 72 -8.84 -1.13 -5.75
C GLY A 72 -8.27 0.25 -5.44
N TRP A 73 -7.97 1.00 -6.49
CA TRP A 73 -7.42 2.36 -6.36
C TRP A 73 -8.45 3.33 -5.79
N GLN A 74 -8.03 4.11 -4.79
CA GLN A 74 -8.85 5.15 -4.18
C GLN A 74 -8.07 6.45 -4.11
N ASN A 75 -8.77 7.56 -4.34
CA ASN A 75 -8.19 8.88 -4.14
C ASN A 75 -7.95 9.11 -2.64
N TYR A 76 -6.75 9.58 -2.31
CA TYR A 76 -6.35 9.89 -0.96
C TYR A 76 -6.19 11.40 -0.80
N THR A 77 -6.97 11.98 0.12
CA THR A 77 -7.02 13.42 0.41
C THR A 77 -6.48 13.76 1.80
N GLY A 78 -5.83 12.80 2.47
CA GLY A 78 -5.24 12.95 3.81
C GLY A 78 -5.87 12.04 4.88
N GLY A 79 -5.31 12.07 6.09
CA GLY A 79 -5.75 11.24 7.22
C GLY A 79 -4.86 10.03 7.48
N LEU A 80 -5.46 8.90 7.87
CA LEU A 80 -4.74 7.63 7.99
C LEU A 80 -4.67 6.97 6.62
N TYR A 81 -3.48 6.52 6.22
CA TYR A 81 -3.31 5.72 5.00
C TYR A 81 -4.18 4.46 5.04
N PRO A 82 -5.08 4.26 4.07
CA PRO A 82 -5.78 3.00 3.87
C PRO A 82 -4.78 1.88 3.55
N PHE A 83 -4.87 0.76 4.24
CA PHE A 83 -4.03 -0.41 3.94
C PHE A 83 -4.49 -1.08 2.64
N GLN A 84 -3.54 -1.69 1.93
CA GLN A 84 -3.77 -2.49 0.73
C GLN A 84 -4.14 -3.93 1.09
N ALA A 85 -3.42 -4.51 2.05
CA ALA A 85 -3.64 -5.88 2.48
C ALA A 85 -3.45 -6.02 3.98
N ARG A 86 -4.17 -6.99 4.53
CA ARG A 86 -4.09 -7.41 5.92
C ARG A 86 -3.55 -8.84 5.97
N TYR A 87 -2.59 -9.06 6.85
CA TYR A 87 -1.92 -10.34 7.03
C TYR A 87 -2.10 -10.81 8.47
N ASP A 88 -3.23 -11.43 8.77
CA ASP A 88 -3.56 -11.88 10.13
C ASP A 88 -2.68 -13.02 10.64
N ASN A 89 -2.22 -13.88 9.72
CA ASN A 89 -1.37 -15.03 10.04
C ASN A 89 0.13 -14.73 9.89
N GLY A 90 0.49 -13.47 9.69
CA GLY A 90 1.87 -13.06 9.48
C GLY A 90 2.13 -12.46 8.11
N LEU A 91 2.90 -11.37 8.09
CA LEU A 91 3.40 -10.75 6.89
C LEU A 91 4.22 -11.74 6.07
N LEU A 92 4.04 -11.73 4.75
CA LEU A 92 4.89 -12.49 3.85
C LEU A 92 6.32 -11.92 3.88
N GLN A 93 7.33 -12.78 3.80
CA GLN A 93 8.72 -12.35 3.69
C GLN A 93 8.92 -11.42 2.48
N ARG A 94 8.23 -11.73 1.39
CA ARG A 94 8.19 -10.95 0.16
C ARG A 94 6.74 -10.77 -0.29
N ILE A 95 6.34 -9.52 -0.51
CA ILE A 95 5.06 -9.11 -1.07
C ILE A 95 5.31 -8.65 -2.51
N THR A 96 4.58 -9.22 -3.46
CA THR A 96 4.67 -8.84 -4.88
C THR A 96 3.33 -8.33 -5.37
N LEU A 97 3.34 -7.22 -6.10
CA LEU A 97 2.16 -6.68 -6.77
C LEU A 97 2.44 -6.50 -8.27
N SER A 98 1.45 -6.84 -9.08
CA SER A 98 1.41 -6.50 -10.52
C SER A 98 0.08 -5.80 -10.76
N ILE A 99 0.11 -4.47 -10.86
CA ILE A 99 -1.12 -3.66 -10.89
C ILE A 99 -1.05 -2.54 -11.93
N PRO A 100 -2.08 -2.36 -12.79
CA PRO A 100 -2.15 -1.20 -13.67
C PRO A 100 -2.28 0.12 -12.90
N PHE A 101 -1.88 1.21 -13.54
CA PHE A 101 -2.09 2.55 -12.99
C PHE A 101 -3.58 2.88 -12.80
N PRO A 102 -3.93 3.78 -11.85
CA PRO A 102 -5.32 4.05 -11.45
C PRO A 102 -6.31 4.38 -12.58
N ASP A 103 -5.86 5.02 -13.64
CA ASP A 103 -6.69 5.46 -14.77
C ASP A 103 -6.77 4.44 -15.92
N GLY A 104 -5.94 3.39 -15.89
CA GLY A 104 -5.79 2.45 -16.99
C GLY A 104 -5.34 3.11 -18.30
N ALA A 105 -4.76 4.32 -18.24
CA ALA A 105 -4.31 5.01 -19.44
C ALA A 105 -3.11 4.29 -20.07
N GLN A 106 -2.91 4.45 -21.38
CA GLN A 106 -1.76 3.86 -22.07
C GLN A 106 -0.44 4.59 -21.75
N THR A 107 -0.47 5.67 -20.99
CA THR A 107 0.72 6.44 -20.63
C THR A 107 0.73 6.78 -19.14
N THR A 108 1.91 6.98 -18.56
CA THR A 108 2.08 7.46 -17.18
C THR A 108 2.11 8.99 -17.07
N ALA A 109 1.68 9.73 -18.11
CA ALA A 109 1.79 11.19 -18.17
C ALA A 109 1.15 11.90 -16.97
N ALA A 110 -0.02 11.42 -16.51
CA ALA A 110 -0.74 11.98 -15.37
C ALA A 110 -0.01 11.83 -14.03
N PHE A 111 0.99 10.94 -13.96
CA PHE A 111 1.74 10.61 -12.75
C PHE A 111 3.19 11.10 -12.81
N LEU A 112 3.54 11.95 -13.78
CA LEU A 112 4.87 12.56 -13.82
C LEU A 112 5.12 13.42 -12.58
N GLY A 113 6.27 13.18 -11.93
CA GLY A 113 6.62 13.82 -10.66
C GLY A 113 6.07 13.12 -9.42
N TYR A 114 5.18 12.13 -9.58
CA TYR A 114 4.72 11.29 -8.47
C TYR A 114 5.73 10.18 -8.18
N SER A 115 5.64 9.61 -6.98
CA SER A 115 6.42 8.43 -6.59
C SER A 115 5.50 7.34 -6.09
N VAL A 116 5.90 6.10 -6.34
CA VAL A 116 5.30 4.91 -5.75
C VAL A 116 5.82 4.76 -4.33
N TYR A 117 4.92 4.65 -3.37
CA TYR A 117 5.20 4.39 -1.98
C TYR A 117 4.73 3.00 -1.60
N ALA A 118 5.56 2.31 -0.83
CA ALA A 118 5.22 1.03 -0.23
C ALA A 118 5.74 0.95 1.19
N GLY A 119 5.04 0.19 2.01
CA GLY A 119 5.46 -0.02 3.39
C GLY A 119 4.61 -1.01 4.13
N HIS A 120 5.08 -1.39 5.30
CA HIS A 120 4.37 -2.30 6.18
C HIS A 120 4.47 -1.83 7.62
N GLY A 121 3.64 -2.44 8.45
CA GLY A 121 3.63 -2.25 9.88
C GLY A 121 3.34 -3.59 10.52
N ALA A 122 4.03 -3.88 11.61
CA ALA A 122 3.94 -5.14 12.31
C ALA A 122 3.18 -4.98 13.62
N TYR A 123 2.30 -5.94 13.91
CA TYR A 123 1.69 -6.11 15.21
C TYR A 123 2.66 -6.82 16.15
N SER A 124 3.73 -6.11 16.48
CA SER A 124 4.85 -6.59 17.29
C SER A 124 4.40 -7.13 18.65
N TYR A 125 5.25 -7.95 19.28
CA TYR A 125 4.98 -8.45 20.63
C TYR A 125 4.70 -7.33 21.64
N ALA A 126 5.46 -6.23 21.59
CA ALA A 126 5.24 -5.08 22.44
C ALA A 126 3.86 -4.42 22.21
N ASN A 127 3.39 -4.35 20.96
CA ASN A 127 2.06 -3.84 20.65
C ASN A 127 0.95 -4.82 21.11
N ARG A 128 1.19 -6.13 21.03
CA ARG A 128 0.27 -7.14 21.59
C ARG A 128 0.11 -6.99 23.11
N GLN A 129 1.20 -6.72 23.82
CA GLN A 129 1.14 -6.46 25.27
C GLN A 129 0.28 -5.24 25.60
N LYS A 130 0.43 -4.13 24.86
CA LYS A 130 -0.40 -2.93 25.05
C LYS A 130 -1.91 -3.22 24.89
N VAL A 131 -2.27 -4.07 23.94
CA VAL A 131 -3.66 -4.47 23.72
C VAL A 131 -4.17 -5.35 24.85
N ALA A 132 -3.37 -6.31 25.33
CA ALA A 132 -3.72 -7.12 26.50
C ALA A 132 -3.93 -6.25 27.75
N ASP A 133 -3.01 -5.33 28.04
CA ASP A 133 -3.10 -4.42 29.19
C ASP A 133 -4.35 -3.53 29.12
N ARG A 134 -4.69 -3.04 27.92
CA ARG A 134 -5.93 -2.29 27.67
C ARG A 134 -7.15 -3.17 27.94
N ARG A 135 -7.18 -4.39 27.41
CA ARG A 135 -8.30 -5.32 27.58
C ARG A 135 -8.54 -5.66 29.05
N ASP A 136 -7.47 -5.92 29.80
CA ASP A 136 -7.55 -6.17 31.24
C ASP A 136 -8.10 -4.95 31.99
N SER A 137 -7.61 -3.76 31.64
CA SER A 137 -8.10 -2.51 32.24
C SER A 137 -9.58 -2.27 31.96
N LEU A 138 -10.03 -2.50 30.72
CA LEU A 138 -11.43 -2.38 30.33
C LEU A 138 -12.31 -3.42 31.03
N ASN A 139 -11.85 -4.67 31.14
CA ASN A 139 -12.60 -5.73 31.82
C ASN A 139 -12.77 -5.43 33.31
N ARG A 140 -11.77 -4.85 33.97
CA ARG A 140 -11.87 -4.43 35.39
C ARG A 140 -12.94 -3.36 35.60
N VAL A 141 -13.05 -2.39 34.70
CA VAL A 141 -14.01 -1.26 34.84
C VAL A 141 -15.38 -1.54 34.21
N LYS A 142 -15.50 -2.61 33.41
CA LYS A 142 -16.73 -2.94 32.67
C LYS A 142 -17.97 -3.05 33.57
N PRO A 143 -17.96 -3.78 34.71
CA PRO A 143 -19.15 -3.91 35.55
C PRO A 143 -19.69 -2.56 36.02
N GLU A 144 -18.80 -1.68 36.51
CA GLU A 144 -19.15 -0.35 36.98
C GLU A 144 -19.65 0.55 35.86
N MET A 145 -18.98 0.52 34.70
CA MET A 145 -19.34 1.35 33.54
C MET A 145 -20.68 0.93 32.93
N VAL A 146 -20.99 -0.37 32.91
CA VAL A 146 -22.29 -0.89 32.47
C VAL A 146 -23.39 -0.46 33.45
N ALA A 147 -23.17 -0.62 34.76
CA ALA A 147 -24.14 -0.19 35.78
C ALA A 147 -24.44 1.32 35.71
N LYS A 148 -23.45 2.13 35.33
CA LYS A 148 -23.59 3.59 35.14
C LYS A 148 -24.11 4.00 33.76
N GLY A 149 -24.40 3.07 32.85
CA GLY A 149 -24.82 3.36 31.47
C GLY A 149 -23.76 4.08 30.63
N ARG A 150 -22.49 3.99 31.01
CA ARG A 150 -21.35 4.66 30.36
C ARG A 150 -20.53 3.72 29.47
N TRP A 151 -20.80 2.42 29.52
CA TRP A 151 -20.17 1.46 28.62
C TRP A 151 -20.57 1.75 27.17
N ARG A 152 -19.59 1.70 26.27
CA ARG A 152 -19.82 1.95 24.85
C ARG A 152 -19.39 0.72 24.03
N PRO A 153 -20.12 0.36 22.96
CA PRO A 153 -19.81 -0.84 22.16
C PRO A 153 -18.38 -0.90 21.61
N GLN A 154 -17.75 0.24 21.33
CA GLN A 154 -16.35 0.31 20.89
C GLN A 154 -15.32 -0.19 21.93
N PHE A 155 -15.72 -0.39 23.19
CA PHE A 155 -14.86 -0.99 24.21
C PHE A 155 -14.91 -2.52 24.19
N ASP A 156 -15.86 -3.11 23.45
CA ASP A 156 -15.95 -4.56 23.30
C ASP A 156 -14.94 -5.10 22.29
N THR A 157 -14.41 -4.27 21.38
CA THR A 157 -13.39 -4.67 20.39
C THR A 157 -12.07 -3.92 20.56
N ASP A 158 -10.98 -4.53 20.08
CA ASP A 158 -9.63 -3.93 20.07
C ASP A 158 -9.17 -3.57 18.64
N ASP A 159 -9.94 -3.88 17.61
CA ASP A 159 -9.49 -3.81 16.20
C ASP A 159 -8.94 -2.44 15.81
N THR A 160 -9.66 -1.37 16.11
CA THR A 160 -9.21 0.01 15.82
C THR A 160 -7.92 0.35 16.57
N TYR A 161 -7.76 -0.16 17.79
CA TYR A 161 -6.55 0.06 18.57
C TYR A 161 -5.37 -0.74 18.01
N ILE A 162 -5.61 -1.99 17.61
CA ILE A 162 -4.62 -2.83 16.92
C ILE A 162 -4.14 -2.15 15.63
N TRP A 163 -5.05 -1.69 14.78
CA TRP A 163 -4.70 -1.04 13.51
C TRP A 163 -3.91 0.25 13.72
N SER A 164 -4.29 1.07 14.69
CA SER A 164 -3.54 2.30 14.99
C SER A 164 -2.13 2.01 15.51
N LEU A 165 -1.92 0.94 16.30
CA LEU A 165 -0.59 0.51 16.72
C LEU A 165 0.25 -0.02 15.56
N ILE A 166 -0.35 -0.74 14.61
CA ILE A 166 0.34 -1.24 13.40
C ILE A 166 0.76 -0.07 12.50
N GLN A 167 -0.10 0.92 12.32
CA GLN A 167 0.24 2.11 11.55
C GLN A 167 1.26 3.00 12.29
N LYS A 168 1.20 3.06 13.61
CA LYS A 168 2.22 3.72 14.42
C LYS A 168 3.58 3.05 14.25
N ASP A 169 3.65 1.72 14.25
CA ASP A 169 4.88 0.97 13.96
C ASP A 169 5.45 1.33 12.57
N MET A 170 4.58 1.43 11.56
CA MET A 170 4.98 1.84 10.21
C MET A 170 5.61 3.24 10.20
N VAL A 171 4.99 4.21 10.86
CA VAL A 171 5.45 5.61 10.89
C VAL A 171 6.71 5.78 11.74
N ASP A 172 6.68 5.32 13.00
CA ASP A 172 7.76 5.53 13.97
C ASP A 172 9.07 4.86 13.53
N ASN A 173 8.99 3.75 12.80
CA ASN A 173 10.15 3.00 12.31
C ASN A 173 10.47 3.28 10.83
N ASN A 174 9.88 4.32 10.25
CA ASN A 174 10.12 4.74 8.87
C ASN A 174 9.97 3.59 7.85
N LYS A 175 8.96 2.73 8.01
CA LYS A 175 8.76 1.53 7.17
C LYS A 175 7.94 1.82 5.90
N TYR A 176 7.42 3.03 5.75
CA TYR A 176 6.69 3.49 4.56
C TYR A 176 7.46 4.61 3.86
N GLY A 177 7.77 4.42 2.58
CA GLY A 177 8.58 5.37 1.83
C GLY A 177 8.54 5.13 0.32
N PRO A 178 9.13 6.07 -0.45
CA PRO A 178 9.14 5.99 -1.90
C PRO A 178 10.07 4.86 -2.38
N ILE A 179 9.58 3.99 -3.27
CA ILE A 179 10.33 2.87 -3.85
C ILE A 179 10.63 3.06 -5.35
N LEU A 180 9.96 4.02 -6.00
CA LEU A 180 10.15 4.35 -7.41
C LEU A 180 9.66 5.78 -7.67
N LYS A 181 10.47 6.59 -8.35
CA LYS A 181 9.98 7.81 -9.01
C LYS A 181 9.41 7.41 -10.37
N ILE A 182 8.16 7.77 -10.64
CA ILE A 182 7.44 7.25 -11.80
C ILE A 182 8.04 7.85 -13.08
N PRO A 183 8.59 7.02 -14.00
CA PRO A 183 9.09 7.50 -15.27
C PRO A 183 7.94 7.77 -16.24
N TYR A 184 8.21 8.55 -17.29
CA TYR A 184 7.33 8.57 -18.45
C TYR A 184 7.42 7.24 -19.19
N VAL A 185 6.27 6.61 -19.41
CA VAL A 185 6.11 5.38 -20.20
C VAL A 185 4.90 5.57 -21.10
N ASP A 186 5.04 5.18 -22.36
CA ASP A 186 3.97 5.16 -23.36
C ASP A 186 3.87 3.75 -23.94
N CYS A 187 2.72 3.11 -23.71
CA CYS A 187 2.39 1.77 -24.17
C CYS A 187 1.50 1.79 -25.41
N THR A 188 1.35 2.94 -26.08
CA THR A 188 0.58 3.04 -27.31
C THR A 188 1.25 2.19 -28.41
N PRO A 189 0.56 1.19 -28.99
CA PRO A 189 1.10 0.42 -30.11
C PRO A 189 1.46 1.36 -31.25
N PRO A 190 2.56 1.12 -31.98
CA PRO A 190 2.82 1.86 -33.21
C PRO A 190 1.64 1.67 -34.16
N LEU A 191 1.22 2.76 -34.83
CA LEU A 191 0.20 2.71 -35.85
C LEU A 191 0.63 1.69 -36.92
N VAL A 192 -0.03 0.53 -36.95
CA VAL A 192 0.13 -0.41 -38.05
C VAL A 192 -0.59 0.24 -39.22
N GLY A 193 0.17 0.85 -40.13
CA GLY A 193 -0.35 1.32 -41.39
C GLY A 193 -1.02 0.14 -42.10
N GLY A 194 -2.34 0.20 -42.22
CA GLY A 194 -3.10 -0.78 -42.98
C GLY A 194 -2.65 -0.71 -44.43
N ASN A 195 -2.04 -1.78 -44.93
CA ASN A 195 -2.10 -2.05 -46.35
C ASN A 195 -3.55 -2.43 -46.64
N SER A 196 -4.25 -1.48 -47.26
CA SER A 196 -5.46 -1.65 -48.06
C SER A 196 -5.44 -2.88 -48.94
#